data_AF-A0A0F9H301-F1
#
_entry.id   AF-A0A0F9H301-F1
#
_cell.length_a   1.000
_cell.length_b   1.000
_cell.length_c   1.000
_cell.angle_alpha   90.00
_cell.angle_beta   90.00
_cell.angle_gamma   90.00
#
_symmetry.space_group_name_H-M   'P 1'
#
loop_
_entity.id
_entity.type
_entity.pdbx_description
1 polymer ?
#
loop_
_entity_poly.entity_id
_entity_poly.type
_entity_poly.pdbx_seq_one_letter_code
_entity_poly.pdbx_strand_id
1 'polypeptide(L)'
;EDTSPRLADLDQDGSPEVIVVESSLTRGARLVIYGPSGRLAQTDHIGRKNRWLAPVGAADFTGDGRLEIAMVVTPHLAGRVELLAYDGTNLKLIAATTGFTNHRIGDQLIAGGIRNCDAGPQIVLAQMPWRDIGDSPMVALELQGVMLVPMPFAVPFTDDNVAKALACALSPE
;
A
#
# COMPACT_ATOMS: atom_id res chain seq x y z
N GLU A 1 -1.56 -1.95 13.47
CA GLU A 1 -0.84 -0.99 12.60
C GLU A 1 0.63 -1.39 12.45
N ASP A 2 1.43 -0.66 11.67
CA ASP A 2 2.59 -1.25 11.00
C ASP A 2 3.60 -1.91 11.93
N THR A 3 3.94 -3.16 11.62
CA THR A 3 4.67 -4.06 12.50
C THR A 3 6.04 -4.48 11.97
N SER A 4 6.35 -4.18 10.71
CA SER A 4 7.61 -4.58 10.07
C SER A 4 8.01 -3.62 8.95
N PRO A 5 9.30 -3.46 8.63
CA PRO A 5 9.72 -2.77 7.41
C PRO A 5 9.33 -3.57 6.16
N ARG A 6 9.24 -2.89 5.02
CA ARG A 6 9.22 -3.54 3.68
C ARG A 6 10.59 -3.34 3.06
N LEU A 7 11.11 -4.38 2.41
CA LEU A 7 12.35 -4.33 1.64
C LEU A 7 12.00 -4.38 0.16
N ALA A 8 12.51 -3.44 -0.63
CA ALA A 8 12.32 -3.39 -2.06
C ALA A 8 13.49 -2.65 -2.70
N ASP A 9 14.01 -3.19 -3.81
CA ASP A 9 15.02 -2.54 -4.64
C ASP A 9 14.30 -1.53 -5.55
N LEU A 10 14.08 -0.32 -5.03
CA LEU A 10 13.16 0.64 -5.62
C LEU A 10 13.71 1.26 -6.90
N ASP A 11 15.03 1.39 -7.00
CA ASP A 11 15.70 1.95 -8.18
C ASP A 11 16.43 0.92 -9.05
N GLN A 12 16.31 -0.38 -8.71
CA GLN A 12 16.86 -1.53 -9.43
C GLN A 12 18.40 -1.52 -9.49
N ASP A 13 19.06 -1.03 -8.44
CA ASP A 13 20.53 -1.04 -8.35
C ASP A 13 21.09 -2.38 -7.82
N GLY A 14 20.22 -3.32 -7.42
CA GLY A 14 20.56 -4.61 -6.85
C GLY A 14 20.60 -4.64 -5.32
N SER A 15 20.34 -3.51 -4.65
CA SER A 15 20.35 -3.36 -3.19
C SER A 15 18.98 -2.88 -2.69
N PRO A 16 18.26 -3.68 -1.89
CA PRO A 16 16.96 -3.25 -1.39
C PRO A 16 17.02 -2.05 -0.43
N GLU A 17 16.19 -1.03 -0.67
CA GLU A 17 15.85 -0.01 0.31
C GLU A 17 14.92 -0.56 1.40
N VAL A 18 14.94 0.13 2.54
CA VAL A 18 14.07 -0.15 3.68
C VAL A 18 12.96 0.90 3.76
N ILE A 19 11.73 0.46 3.56
CA ILE A 19 10.51 1.28 3.66
C ILE A 19 9.93 1.12 5.07
N VAL A 20 9.78 2.23 5.79
CA VAL A 20 9.27 2.23 7.17
C VAL A 20 8.24 3.32 7.40
N VAL A 21 7.49 3.16 8.49
CA VAL A 21 6.61 4.18 9.04
C VAL A 21 7.29 4.86 10.24
N GLU A 22 7.43 6.17 10.17
CA GLU A 22 7.85 6.98 11.31
C GLU A 22 6.67 7.73 11.92
N SER A 23 6.47 7.61 13.23
CA SER A 23 5.39 8.31 13.94
C SER A 23 5.87 9.54 14.69
N SER A 24 5.10 10.61 14.65
CA SER A 24 5.29 11.81 15.46
C SER A 24 4.20 11.94 16.52
N LEU A 25 4.62 12.29 17.75
CA LEU A 25 3.73 12.56 18.88
C LEU A 25 2.72 13.68 18.63
N THR A 26 2.99 14.59 17.69
CA THR A 26 2.13 15.74 17.40
C THR A 26 1.63 15.76 15.97
N ARG A 27 2.39 15.20 15.02
CA ARG A 27 2.08 15.31 13.59
C ARG A 27 1.55 14.04 12.93
N GLY A 28 1.52 12.92 13.65
CA GLY A 28 1.14 11.62 13.09
C GLY A 28 2.25 10.97 12.27
N ALA A 29 1.91 9.94 11.51
CA ALA A 29 2.85 9.12 10.77
C ALA A 29 3.36 9.77 9.49
N ARG A 30 4.44 9.21 8.92
CA ARG A 30 4.91 9.46 7.55
C ARG A 30 5.60 8.19 7.04
N LEU A 31 5.71 8.08 5.72
CA LEU A 31 6.53 7.05 5.08
C LEU A 31 7.98 7.57 4.98
N VAL A 32 8.96 6.70 5.22
CA VAL A 32 10.38 7.02 5.10
C VAL A 32 11.11 5.88 4.40
N ILE A 33 12.04 6.24 3.52
CA ILE A 33 12.93 5.32 2.80
C ILE A 33 14.33 5.46 3.37
N TYR A 34 14.93 4.33 3.73
CA TYR A 34 16.29 4.24 4.21
C TYR A 34 17.13 3.39 3.25
N GLY A 35 18.33 3.87 2.97
CA GLY A 35 19.42 3.10 2.39
C GLY A 35 20.50 2.80 3.43
N PRO A 36 21.61 2.16 3.02
CA PRO A 36 22.68 1.77 3.93
C PRO A 36 23.35 2.97 4.63
N SER A 37 23.33 4.15 4.02
CA SER A 37 23.91 5.38 4.59
C SER A 37 22.93 6.23 5.40
N GLY A 38 21.68 5.77 5.57
CA GLY A 38 20.64 6.49 6.30
C GLY A 38 19.44 6.85 5.43
N ARG A 39 18.74 7.91 5.82
CA ARG A 39 17.47 8.31 5.18
C ARG A 39 17.71 8.86 3.78
N LEU A 40 16.96 8.34 2.81
CA LEU A 40 17.01 8.78 1.43
C LEU A 40 15.85 9.73 1.10
N ALA A 41 14.62 9.34 1.46
CA ALA A 41 13.41 10.10 1.16
C ALA A 41 12.36 9.97 2.27
N GLN A 42 11.37 10.87 2.27
CA GLN A 42 10.23 10.81 3.18
C GLN A 42 9.00 11.55 2.61
N THR A 43 7.81 11.18 3.06
CA THR A 43 6.62 12.02 2.90
C THR A 43 6.53 13.07 4.02
N ASP A 44 5.65 14.05 3.84
CA ASP A 44 5.17 14.85 4.96
C ASP A 44 4.43 13.98 5.98
N HIS A 45 4.34 14.50 7.21
CA HIS A 45 3.50 13.89 8.23
C HIS A 45 2.01 14.09 7.91
N ILE A 46 1.19 13.07 8.18
CA ILE A 46 -0.24 13.06 7.84
C ILE A 46 -1.13 13.76 8.89
N GLY A 47 -0.68 14.93 9.34
CA GLY A 47 -1.49 15.89 10.11
C GLY A 47 -1.23 15.89 11.60
N ARG A 48 -1.95 15.07 12.38
CA ARG A 48 -1.97 15.15 13.87
C ARG A 48 -1.67 13.82 14.54
N LYS A 49 -1.40 13.85 15.85
CA LYS A 49 -1.20 12.65 16.68
C LYS A 49 -2.21 11.53 16.40
N ASN A 50 -1.75 10.28 16.48
CA ASN A 50 -2.56 9.08 16.23
C ASN A 50 -3.20 9.05 14.82
N ARG A 51 -2.56 9.73 13.84
CA ARG A 51 -2.78 9.50 12.42
C ARG A 51 -1.67 8.61 11.92
N TRP A 52 -2.07 7.65 11.14
CA TRP A 52 -1.35 6.41 10.97
C TRP A 52 -1.59 5.90 9.55
N LEU A 53 -0.62 5.18 9.00
CA LEU A 53 -0.59 4.73 7.61
C LEU A 53 0.03 3.34 7.55
N ALA A 54 -0.33 2.58 6.53
CA ALA A 54 0.10 1.20 6.38
C ALA A 54 0.65 0.96 4.97
N PRO A 55 1.97 0.72 4.82
CA PRO A 55 2.56 0.31 3.56
C PRO A 55 1.97 -1.03 3.10
N VAL A 56 1.58 -1.10 1.82
CA VAL A 56 1.11 -2.34 1.18
C VAL A 56 2.29 -3.08 0.56
N GLY A 57 3.17 -2.36 -0.14
CA GLY A 57 4.35 -2.92 -0.80
C GLY A 57 4.89 -1.98 -1.88
N ALA A 58 5.78 -2.48 -2.72
CA ALA A 58 6.26 -1.79 -3.91
C ALA A 58 6.27 -2.71 -5.15
N ALA A 59 6.01 -2.14 -6.33
CA ALA A 59 6.09 -2.82 -7.63
C ALA A 59 6.25 -1.78 -8.75
N ASP A 60 6.64 -2.21 -9.95
CA ASP A 60 6.74 -1.35 -11.14
C ASP A 60 5.36 -1.16 -11.79
N PHE A 61 4.57 -0.22 -11.26
CA PHE A 61 3.22 0.08 -11.76
C PHE A 61 3.26 0.92 -13.03
N THR A 62 4.30 1.72 -13.23
CA THR A 62 4.43 2.57 -14.41
C THR A 62 5.06 1.86 -15.62
N GLY A 63 5.72 0.74 -15.39
CA GLY A 63 6.44 -0.04 -16.42
C GLY A 63 7.75 0.59 -16.85
N ASP A 64 8.30 1.52 -16.05
CA ASP A 64 9.55 2.25 -16.37
C ASP A 64 10.80 1.57 -15.78
N GLY A 65 10.63 0.46 -15.09
CA GLY A 65 11.70 -0.30 -14.44
C GLY A 65 12.06 0.23 -13.05
N ARG A 66 11.34 1.18 -12.48
CA ARG A 66 11.46 1.57 -11.06
C ARG A 66 10.23 1.14 -10.29
N LEU A 67 10.38 0.89 -8.99
CA LEU A 67 9.25 0.48 -8.17
C LEU A 67 8.56 1.70 -7.55
N GLU A 68 7.25 1.77 -7.70
CA GLU A 68 6.40 2.66 -6.92
C GLU A 68 5.91 1.97 -5.64
N ILE A 69 5.65 2.79 -4.63
CA ILE A 69 5.23 2.33 -3.30
C ILE A 69 3.73 2.60 -3.12
N ALA A 70 2.99 1.55 -2.78
CA ALA A 70 1.59 1.64 -2.41
C ALA A 70 1.43 1.71 -0.88
N MET A 71 0.63 2.67 -0.38
CA MET A 71 0.29 2.77 1.03
C MET A 71 -1.17 3.17 1.26
N VAL A 72 -1.72 2.77 2.40
CA VAL A 72 -3.03 3.24 2.89
C VAL A 72 -2.83 4.29 3.97
N VAL A 73 -3.25 5.52 3.71
CA VAL A 73 -3.26 6.63 4.66
C VAL A 73 -4.57 6.67 5.41
N THR A 74 -4.48 6.69 6.75
CA THR A 74 -5.61 6.64 7.67
C THR A 74 -6.54 5.44 7.42
N PRO A 75 -6.04 4.19 7.54
CA PRO A 75 -6.77 2.95 7.22
C PRO A 75 -8.09 2.78 8.00
N HIS A 76 -8.22 3.43 9.16
CA HIS A 76 -9.44 3.38 9.98
C HIS A 76 -10.39 4.58 9.77
N LEU A 77 -10.09 5.49 8.84
CA LEU A 77 -10.88 6.69 8.58
C LEU A 77 -11.32 6.77 7.12
N ALA A 78 -10.53 7.43 6.27
CA ALA A 78 -10.86 7.61 4.86
C ALA A 78 -10.30 6.49 3.99
N GLY A 79 -9.28 5.76 4.47
CA GLY A 79 -8.63 4.71 3.68
C GLY A 79 -8.12 5.24 2.34
N ARG A 80 -7.33 6.33 2.38
CA ARG A 80 -6.77 6.92 1.16
C ARG A 80 -5.61 6.07 0.69
N VAL A 81 -5.74 5.42 -0.45
CA VAL A 81 -4.64 4.69 -1.09
C VAL A 81 -3.83 5.68 -1.89
N GLU A 82 -2.52 5.67 -1.67
CA GLU A 82 -1.55 6.50 -2.39
C GLU A 82 -0.53 5.60 -3.07
N LEU A 83 -0.23 5.94 -4.32
CA LEU A 83 0.88 5.37 -5.09
C LEU A 83 1.95 6.44 -5.26
N LEU A 84 3.16 6.16 -4.76
CA LEU A 84 4.28 7.08 -4.71
C LEU A 84 5.41 6.61 -5.63
N ALA A 85 5.84 7.46 -6.55
CA ALA A 85 7.06 7.26 -7.32
C ALA A 85 8.29 7.70 -6.53
N TYR A 86 9.37 6.93 -6.64
CA TYR A 86 10.64 7.19 -5.99
C TYR A 86 11.75 7.49 -7.02
N ASP A 87 12.38 8.65 -6.89
CA ASP A 87 13.43 9.12 -7.81
C ASP A 87 14.87 8.91 -7.28
N GLY A 88 15.02 8.19 -6.16
CA GLY A 88 16.30 8.07 -5.43
C GLY A 88 16.40 9.01 -4.23
N THR A 89 15.69 10.14 -4.25
CA THR A 89 15.81 11.18 -3.19
C THR A 89 14.47 11.73 -2.71
N ASN A 90 13.41 11.59 -3.50
CA ASN A 90 12.07 12.10 -3.20
C ASN A 90 11.01 11.04 -3.45
N LEU A 91 9.87 11.24 -2.77
CA LEU A 91 8.63 10.51 -3.01
C LEU A 91 7.60 11.46 -3.63
N LYS A 92 7.10 11.12 -4.81
CA LYS A 92 6.09 11.89 -5.52
C LYS A 92 4.78 11.11 -5.62
N LEU A 93 3.68 11.71 -5.17
CA LEU A 93 2.35 11.15 -5.38
C LEU A 93 2.00 11.16 -6.87
N ILE A 94 1.71 9.99 -7.45
CA ILE A 94 1.36 9.86 -8.86
C ILE A 94 -0.10 9.42 -9.08
N ALA A 95 -0.69 8.71 -8.12
CA ALA A 95 -2.11 8.34 -8.14
C ALA A 95 -2.66 8.16 -6.73
N ALA A 96 -3.95 8.41 -6.56
CA ALA A 96 -4.64 8.17 -5.29
C ALA A 96 -6.10 7.79 -5.50
N THR A 97 -6.65 7.05 -4.55
CA THR A 97 -8.08 6.80 -4.40
C THR A 97 -8.44 6.69 -2.92
N THR A 98 -9.71 6.57 -2.57
CA THR A 98 -10.18 6.51 -1.17
C THR A 98 -11.21 5.41 -0.98
N GLY A 99 -11.41 5.00 0.27
CA GLY A 99 -12.40 4.00 0.62
C GLY A 99 -11.86 2.57 0.57
N PHE A 100 -10.56 2.37 0.76
CA PHE A 100 -9.95 1.05 0.84
C PHE A 100 -9.00 0.95 2.03
N THR A 101 -8.87 -0.25 2.60
CA THR A 101 -7.99 -0.51 3.73
C THR A 101 -7.35 -1.89 3.63
N ASN A 102 -6.22 -2.07 4.32
CA ASN A 102 -5.54 -3.34 4.49
C ASN A 102 -5.76 -3.96 5.88
N HIS A 103 -6.44 -3.26 6.78
CA HIS A 103 -6.81 -3.79 8.10
C HIS A 103 -7.90 -2.96 8.78
N ARG A 104 -8.54 -3.54 9.80
CA ARG A 104 -9.45 -2.87 10.72
C ARG A 104 -8.73 -2.45 12.00
N ILE A 105 -9.39 -1.61 12.78
CA ILE A 105 -8.90 -1.25 14.10
C ILE A 105 -8.80 -2.49 14.98
N GLY A 106 -7.63 -2.71 15.58
CA GLY A 106 -7.36 -3.85 16.47
C GLY A 106 -6.83 -5.10 15.77
N ASP A 107 -6.85 -5.18 14.44
CA ASP A 107 -6.20 -6.27 13.71
C ASP A 107 -4.69 -6.26 13.99
N GLN A 108 -4.12 -7.46 14.21
CA GLN A 108 -2.68 -7.64 14.44
C GLN A 108 -1.88 -7.76 13.13
N LEU A 109 -2.57 -8.04 12.04
CA LEU A 109 -1.99 -8.24 10.71
C LEU A 109 -2.41 -7.10 9.79
N ILE A 110 -1.46 -6.66 8.96
CA ILE A 110 -1.75 -5.85 7.79
C ILE A 110 -1.90 -6.82 6.63
N ALA A 111 -3.13 -6.99 6.16
CA ALA A 111 -3.48 -7.91 5.09
C ALA A 111 -3.34 -7.24 3.71
N GLY A 112 -3.75 -7.95 2.67
CA GLY A 112 -3.60 -7.49 1.29
C GLY A 112 -2.15 -7.60 0.80
N GLY A 113 -1.84 -6.88 -0.27
CA GLY A 113 -0.51 -6.91 -0.88
C GLY A 113 -0.54 -6.43 -2.31
N ILE A 114 0.59 -6.61 -3.00
CA ILE A 114 0.70 -6.36 -4.43
C ILE A 114 0.89 -7.69 -5.13
N ARG A 115 0.17 -7.89 -6.23
CA ARG A 115 0.36 -9.02 -7.14
C ARG A 115 0.78 -8.50 -8.50
N ASN A 116 1.56 -9.27 -9.23
CA ASN A 116 1.88 -8.98 -10.62
C ASN A 116 1.45 -10.19 -11.46
N CYS A 117 0.22 -10.13 -11.97
CA CYS A 117 -0.29 -11.11 -12.94
C CYS A 117 -0.04 -10.56 -14.35
N ASP A 118 -0.35 -11.32 -15.42
CA ASP A 118 0.00 -10.96 -16.81
C ASP A 118 -0.42 -9.54 -17.28
N ALA A 119 -1.39 -8.91 -16.60
CA ALA A 119 -1.88 -7.55 -16.88
C ALA A 119 -1.08 -6.41 -16.20
N GLY A 120 -0.06 -6.73 -15.40
CA GLY A 120 0.72 -5.77 -14.60
C GLY A 120 0.36 -5.81 -13.11
N PRO A 121 1.02 -4.96 -12.29
CA PRO A 121 0.84 -5.00 -10.85
C PRO A 121 -0.48 -4.39 -10.38
N GLN A 122 -1.07 -5.03 -9.38
CA GLN A 122 -2.36 -4.69 -8.79
C GLN A 122 -2.27 -4.68 -7.25
N ILE A 123 -2.93 -3.71 -6.62
CA ILE A 123 -2.98 -3.57 -5.15
C ILE A 123 -4.23 -4.28 -4.64
N VAL A 124 -4.09 -5.34 -3.84
CA VAL A 124 -5.23 -6.08 -3.27
C VAL A 124 -5.57 -5.51 -1.89
N LEU A 125 -6.79 -5.02 -1.72
CA LEU A 125 -7.29 -4.38 -0.49
C LEU A 125 -8.74 -4.77 -0.20
N ALA A 126 -9.18 -4.46 1.02
CA ALA A 126 -10.58 -4.50 1.42
C ALA A 126 -11.26 -3.16 1.10
N GLN A 127 -12.52 -3.21 0.69
CA GLN A 127 -13.34 -2.01 0.54
C GLN A 127 -13.78 -1.47 1.91
N MET A 128 -13.90 -0.15 2.05
CA MET A 128 -14.49 0.48 3.24
C MET A 128 -16.01 0.66 3.07
N PRO A 129 -16.79 0.63 4.16
CA PRO A 129 -16.34 0.46 5.55
C PRO A 129 -16.14 -1.01 5.92
N TRP A 130 -14.99 -1.34 6.52
CA TRP A 130 -14.77 -2.64 7.14
C TRP A 130 -14.92 -2.48 8.65
N ARG A 131 -16.11 -2.81 9.17
CA ARG A 131 -16.48 -2.65 10.60
C ARG A 131 -16.30 -3.97 11.34
N ASP A 132 -16.44 -3.90 12.66
CA ASP A 132 -16.06 -4.90 13.68
C ASP A 132 -16.52 -6.36 13.44
N ILE A 133 -17.52 -6.61 12.60
CA ILE A 133 -18.06 -7.95 12.35
C ILE A 133 -18.25 -8.17 10.84
N GLY A 134 -17.71 -9.27 10.34
CA GLY A 134 -17.91 -9.75 8.97
C GLY A 134 -16.76 -9.44 8.00
N ASP A 135 -16.90 -10.01 6.81
CA ASP A 135 -15.98 -9.79 5.71
C ASP A 135 -16.31 -8.49 4.96
N SER A 136 -15.30 -7.92 4.33
CA SER A 136 -15.46 -6.80 3.39
C SER A 136 -15.27 -7.29 1.95
N PRO A 137 -15.88 -6.64 0.93
CA PRO A 137 -15.52 -6.89 -0.46
C PRO A 137 -14.01 -6.77 -0.69
N MET A 138 -13.43 -7.75 -1.38
CA MET A 138 -12.04 -7.69 -1.86
C MET A 138 -11.99 -6.96 -3.19
N VAL A 139 -10.99 -6.11 -3.37
CA VAL A 139 -10.80 -5.28 -4.57
C VAL A 139 -9.33 -5.29 -4.97
N ALA A 140 -9.06 -5.36 -6.28
CA ALA A 140 -7.78 -5.03 -6.86
C ALA A 140 -7.81 -3.58 -7.37
N LEU A 141 -6.78 -2.79 -7.08
CA LEU A 141 -6.61 -1.46 -7.67
C LEU A 141 -5.55 -1.53 -8.77
N GLU A 142 -5.90 -1.03 -9.95
CA GLU A 142 -5.02 -0.91 -11.11
C GLU A 142 -4.66 0.55 -11.38
N LEU A 143 -3.41 0.81 -11.76
CA LEU A 143 -3.02 2.12 -12.27
C LEU A 143 -3.50 2.28 -13.72
N GLN A 144 -4.35 3.27 -13.97
CA GLN A 144 -4.78 3.66 -15.30
C GLN A 144 -4.54 5.17 -15.48
N GLY A 145 -3.45 5.51 -16.17
CA GLY A 145 -2.97 6.89 -16.25
C GLY A 145 -2.56 7.41 -14.87
N VAL A 146 -3.34 8.33 -14.30
CA VAL A 146 -3.11 8.92 -12.97
C VAL A 146 -4.17 8.49 -11.93
N MET A 147 -4.95 7.47 -12.25
CA MET A 147 -6.05 6.97 -11.41
C MET A 147 -5.76 5.55 -10.93
N LEU A 148 -6.19 5.25 -9.69
CA LEU A 148 -6.30 3.90 -9.18
C LEU A 148 -7.74 3.41 -9.39
N VAL A 149 -7.94 2.54 -10.37
CA VAL A 149 -9.25 2.02 -10.77
C VAL A 149 -9.54 0.72 -10.01
N PRO A 150 -10.69 0.63 -9.30
CA PRO A 150 -11.05 -0.56 -8.55
C PRO A 150 -11.69 -1.64 -9.43
N MET A 151 -11.21 -2.87 -9.26
CA MET A 151 -11.70 -4.09 -9.89
C MET A 151 -12.16 -5.05 -8.78
N PRO A 152 -13.47 -5.27 -8.58
CA PRO A 152 -13.98 -6.08 -7.47
C PRO A 152 -13.73 -7.57 -7.71
N PHE A 153 -13.58 -8.33 -6.62
CA PHE A 153 -13.64 -9.79 -6.67
C PHE A 153 -15.04 -10.28 -6.24
N ALA A 154 -15.47 -11.41 -6.79
CA ALA A 154 -16.69 -12.10 -6.36
C ALA A 154 -16.58 -12.75 -4.96
N VAL A 155 -15.41 -12.70 -4.33
CA VAL A 155 -15.13 -13.32 -3.03
C VAL A 155 -14.78 -12.27 -1.98
N PRO A 156 -15.07 -12.53 -0.70
CA PRO A 156 -14.73 -11.62 0.39
C PRO A 156 -13.22 -11.48 0.60
N PHE A 157 -12.83 -10.37 1.24
CA PHE A 157 -11.48 -10.13 1.73
C PHE A 157 -11.24 -10.94 3.01
N THR A 158 -10.66 -12.12 2.83
CA THR A 158 -10.21 -13.02 3.89
C THR A 158 -8.76 -13.38 3.65
N ASP A 159 -8.02 -13.82 4.68
CA ASP A 159 -6.60 -14.17 4.53
C ASP A 159 -6.36 -15.23 3.43
N ASP A 160 -7.23 -16.24 3.34
CA ASP A 160 -7.17 -17.29 2.31
C ASP A 160 -7.42 -16.74 0.89
N ASN A 161 -8.43 -15.87 0.73
CA ASN A 161 -8.72 -15.27 -0.57
C ASN A 161 -7.65 -14.27 -0.99
N VAL A 162 -7.09 -13.50 -0.05
CA VAL A 162 -5.95 -12.62 -0.31
C VAL A 162 -4.76 -13.45 -0.77
N ALA A 163 -4.41 -14.53 -0.09
CA ALA A 163 -3.30 -15.40 -0.50
C ALA A 163 -3.49 -15.96 -1.92
N LYS A 164 -4.69 -16.44 -2.25
CA LYS A 164 -5.03 -16.91 -3.60
C LYS A 164 -4.98 -15.80 -4.64
N ALA A 165 -5.49 -14.61 -4.32
CA ALA A 165 -5.44 -13.46 -5.21
C ALA A 165 -4.01 -13.02 -5.48
N LEU A 166 -3.15 -12.98 -4.45
CA LEU A 166 -1.73 -12.65 -4.58
C LEU A 166 -0.94 -13.69 -5.40
N ALA A 167 -1.35 -14.96 -5.34
CA ALA A 167 -0.82 -16.03 -6.17
C ALA A 167 -1.43 -16.09 -7.59
N CYS A 168 -2.22 -15.09 -8.00
CA CYS A 168 -2.95 -15.04 -9.27
C CYS A 168 -3.91 -16.24 -9.50
N ALA A 169 -4.32 -16.95 -8.43
CA ALA A 169 -5.29 -18.05 -8.49
C ALA A 169 -6.75 -17.57 -8.45
N LEU A 170 -6.97 -16.30 -8.12
CA LEU A 170 -8.26 -15.61 -8.22
C LEU A 170 -8.10 -14.37 -9.09
N SER A 171 -9.11 -14.05 -9.89
CA SER A 171 -9.16 -12.83 -10.71
C SER A 171 -10.35 -11.96 -10.31
N PRO A 172 -10.22 -10.63 -10.39
CA PRO A 172 -11.34 -9.71 -10.28
C PRO A 172 -12.24 -9.84 -11.52
N GLU A 173 -13.47 -9.37 -11.38
CA GLU A 173 -14.48 -9.34 -12.45
C GLU A 173 -14.34 -8.11 -13.36
#